data_AF-A0AAE1DLI9-F1
#
_entry.id   AF-A0AAE1DLI9-F1
#
_cell.length_a   1.000
_cell.length_b   1.000
_cell.length_c   1.000
_cell.angle_alpha   90.00
_cell.angle_beta   90.00
_cell.angle_gamma   90.00
#
_symmetry.space_group_name_H-M   'P 1'
#
loop_
_entity.id
_entity.type
_entity.pdbx_description
1 polymer ?
#
loop_
_entity_poly.entity_id
_entity_poly.type
_entity_poly.pdbx_seq_one_letter_code
_entity_poly.pdbx_strand_id
1 'polypeptide(L)'
;MEIGDHNYSVVFNFEREWHEETFLNYMLERWTDSFVYSAFYAIIVFGGQFLMKHRPKYDLRPMLALWSGILAIFSIFGAIRTWPELISVIKNHSLQYSVCVPTYFKGVTSFWAFLFTVSKVYELGDTIFIVLRKQPLIFLHWYHHITVLIYVWYSYTDHTAPGRWFMVMNYTVHAFMYSYYTLRALQFRFPRLHLQTLYDFSHQVCELM
;
A
#
# COMPACT_ATOMS: atom_id res chain seq x y z
N MET A 1 29.72 -5.25 -11.76
CA MET A 1 28.62 -4.58 -11.05
C MET A 1 27.58 -5.65 -10.83
N GLU A 2 27.46 -6.16 -9.60
CA GLU A 2 26.46 -7.20 -9.31
C GLU A 2 25.05 -6.61 -9.45
N ILE A 3 24.16 -7.39 -10.04
CA ILE A 3 22.77 -7.02 -10.34
C ILE A 3 22.01 -6.97 -9.00
N GLY A 4 22.04 -5.82 -8.34
CA GLY A 4 21.36 -5.58 -7.04
C GLY A 4 21.97 -4.49 -6.15
N ASP A 5 23.23 -4.11 -6.38
CA ASP A 5 23.91 -3.08 -5.58
C ASP A 5 23.54 -1.66 -6.05
N HIS A 6 22.37 -1.21 -5.61
CA HIS A 6 21.99 0.19 -5.74
C HIS A 6 22.68 1.01 -4.65
N ASN A 7 23.28 2.14 -5.05
CA ASN A 7 24.08 2.98 -4.16
C ASN A 7 23.15 3.82 -3.25
N TYR A 8 22.61 3.20 -2.21
CA TYR A 8 21.84 3.89 -1.17
C TYR A 8 22.77 4.74 -0.32
N SER A 9 22.41 6.01 -0.11
CA SER A 9 23.19 6.93 0.74
C SER A 9 23.24 6.48 2.20
N VAL A 10 22.20 5.79 2.67
CA VAL A 10 22.10 5.21 4.01
C VAL A 10 21.39 3.88 3.90
N VAL A 11 21.97 2.80 4.43
CA VAL A 11 21.32 1.48 4.56
C VAL A 11 21.14 1.21 6.04
N PHE A 12 19.92 0.96 6.50
CA PHE A 12 19.67 0.63 7.90
C PHE A 12 20.04 -0.83 8.21
N ASN A 13 20.37 -1.13 9.46
CA ASN A 13 20.77 -2.49 9.87
C ASN A 13 19.67 -3.52 9.58
N PHE A 14 18.41 -3.18 9.83
CA PHE A 14 17.28 -4.08 9.55
C PHE A 14 17.05 -4.32 8.04
N GLU A 15 17.46 -3.38 7.17
CA GLU A 15 17.40 -3.58 5.72
C GLU A 15 18.53 -4.50 5.25
N ARG A 16 19.66 -4.50 5.97
CA ARG A 16 20.84 -5.33 5.67
C ARG A 16 20.71 -6.76 6.18
N GLU A 17 20.07 -6.93 7.33
CA GLU A 17 19.80 -8.24 7.96
C GLU A 17 18.59 -8.95 7.33
N TRP A 18 17.94 -8.34 6.34
CA TRP A 18 16.79 -8.92 5.66
C TRP A 18 17.19 -10.13 4.80
N HIS A 19 16.60 -11.29 5.12
CA HIS A 19 16.76 -12.52 4.34
C HIS A 19 15.57 -12.71 3.40
N GLU A 20 15.79 -12.39 2.13
CA GLU A 20 14.79 -12.41 1.05
C GLU A 20 14.11 -13.79 0.91
N GLU A 21 14.92 -14.85 0.91
CA GLU A 21 14.47 -16.23 0.71
C GLU A 21 13.50 -16.71 1.79
N THR A 22 13.71 -16.33 3.04
CA THR A 22 12.88 -16.78 4.17
C THR A 22 11.44 -16.32 4.00
N PHE A 23 11.25 -15.05 3.63
CA PHE A 23 9.91 -14.51 3.45
C PHE A 23 9.28 -14.98 2.14
N LEU A 24 10.06 -15.11 1.07
CA LEU A 24 9.58 -15.69 -0.17
C LEU A 24 9.04 -17.11 0.04
N ASN A 25 9.78 -17.96 0.75
CA ASN A 25 9.34 -19.31 1.09
C ASN A 25 8.07 -19.29 1.94
N TYR A 26 7.99 -18.40 2.92
CA TYR A 26 6.77 -18.19 3.71
C TYR A 26 5.56 -17.85 2.82
N MET A 27 5.72 -16.93 1.87
CA MET A 27 4.66 -16.53 0.93
C MET A 27 4.28 -17.64 -0.03
N LEU A 28 5.25 -18.43 -0.51
CA LEU A 28 5.02 -19.57 -1.40
C LEU A 28 4.25 -20.69 -0.70
N GLU A 29 4.56 -20.98 0.57
CA GLU A 29 3.82 -21.96 1.36
C GLU A 29 2.40 -21.50 1.70
N ARG A 30 2.20 -20.18 1.80
CA ARG A 30 0.95 -19.54 2.27
C ARG A 30 0.31 -18.64 1.23
N TRP A 31 0.44 -18.97 -0.05
CA TRP A 31 -0.11 -18.14 -1.13
C TRP A 31 -1.64 -18.02 -1.06
N THR A 32 -2.31 -19.02 -0.49
CA THR A 32 -3.77 -19.04 -0.28
C THR A 32 -4.25 -18.16 0.87
N ASP A 33 -3.37 -17.66 1.74
CA ASP A 33 -3.76 -16.84 2.90
C ASP A 33 -4.46 -15.55 2.48
N SER A 34 -4.12 -15.01 1.31
CA SER A 34 -4.80 -13.85 0.73
C SER A 34 -6.32 -14.06 0.60
N PHE A 35 -6.77 -15.23 0.14
CA PHE A 35 -8.20 -15.55 0.05
C PHE A 35 -8.86 -15.64 1.42
N VAL A 36 -8.15 -16.18 2.41
CA VAL A 36 -8.63 -16.27 3.79
C VAL A 36 -8.81 -14.87 4.37
N TYR A 37 -7.83 -13.99 4.19
CA TYR A 37 -7.90 -12.60 4.63
C TYR A 37 -9.02 -11.83 3.92
N SER A 38 -9.19 -12.01 2.61
CA SER A 38 -10.29 -11.38 1.85
C SER A 38 -11.67 -11.87 2.29
N ALA A 39 -11.83 -13.17 2.57
CA ALA A 39 -13.09 -13.72 3.08
C ALA A 39 -13.41 -13.17 4.48
N PHE A 40 -12.41 -13.17 5.37
CA PHE A 40 -12.55 -12.63 6.71
C PHE A 40 -12.89 -11.13 6.70
N TYR A 41 -12.21 -10.38 5.83
CA TYR A 41 -12.49 -8.97 5.57
C TYR A 41 -13.94 -8.73 5.15
N ALA A 42 -14.45 -9.49 4.16
CA ALA A 42 -15.83 -9.35 3.71
C ALA A 42 -16.83 -9.63 4.84
N ILE A 43 -16.58 -10.67 5.65
CA ILE A 43 -17.40 -10.99 6.83
C ILE A 43 -17.42 -9.83 7.83
N ILE A 44 -16.26 -9.25 8.14
CA ILE A 44 -16.16 -8.10 9.05
C ILE A 44 -16.91 -6.90 8.49
N VAL A 45 -16.74 -6.58 7.21
CA VAL A 45 -17.35 -5.40 6.59
C VAL A 45 -18.87 -5.53 6.56
N PHE A 46 -19.41 -6.62 6.02
CA PHE A 46 -20.86 -6.81 5.91
C PHE A 46 -21.51 -7.10 7.27
N GLY A 47 -20.86 -7.88 8.13
CA GLY A 47 -21.31 -8.12 9.50
C GLY A 47 -21.28 -6.83 10.35
N GLY A 48 -20.23 -6.02 10.19
CA GLY A 48 -20.10 -4.71 10.82
C GLY A 48 -21.19 -3.74 10.36
N GLN A 49 -21.51 -3.69 9.07
CA GLN A 49 -22.63 -2.89 8.56
C GLN A 49 -23.97 -3.32 9.16
N PHE A 50 -24.22 -4.62 9.25
CA PHE A 50 -25.43 -5.17 9.86
C PHE A 50 -25.55 -4.80 11.34
N LEU A 51 -24.47 -4.97 12.12
CA LEU A 51 -24.43 -4.62 13.53
C LEU A 51 -24.60 -3.11 13.76
N MET A 52 -23.96 -2.29 12.92
CA MET A 52 -24.03 -0.83 13.02
C MET A 52 -25.42 -0.28 12.69
N LYS A 53 -26.31 -1.04 12.02
CA LYS A 53 -27.69 -0.62 11.75
C LYS A 53 -28.43 -0.19 13.03
N HIS A 54 -28.17 -0.88 14.14
CA HIS A 54 -28.83 -0.65 15.43
C HIS A 54 -28.01 0.16 16.45
N ARG A 55 -26.79 0.60 16.09
CA ARG A 55 -25.88 1.35 16.99
C ARG A 55 -25.76 2.82 16.56
N PRO A 56 -25.39 3.77 17.45
CA PRO A 56 -25.06 5.14 17.04
C PRO A 56 -23.74 5.18 16.24
N LYS A 57 -23.51 6.27 15.50
CA LYS A 57 -22.23 6.51 14.82
C LYS A 57 -21.13 6.82 15.85
N TYR A 58 -19.94 6.27 15.68
CA TYR A 58 -18.80 6.59 16.54
C TYR A 58 -18.01 7.79 15.99
N ASP A 59 -17.55 8.68 16.88
CA ASP A 59 -16.60 9.74 16.51
C ASP A 59 -15.16 9.25 16.71
N LEU A 60 -14.63 8.61 15.68
CA LEU A 60 -13.27 8.05 15.65
C LEU A 60 -12.27 8.98 14.96
N ARG A 61 -12.57 10.28 14.85
CA ARG A 61 -11.69 11.26 14.19
C ARG A 61 -10.22 11.24 14.66
N PRO A 62 -9.90 11.27 15.97
CA PRO A 62 -8.49 11.27 16.39
C PRO A 62 -7.79 9.94 16.08
N MET A 63 -8.51 8.81 16.20
CA MET A 63 -7.97 7.50 15.84
C MET A 63 -7.73 7.39 14.33
N LEU A 64 -8.65 7.91 13.52
CA LEU A 64 -8.51 7.98 12.07
C LEU A 64 -7.33 8.88 11.66
N ALA A 65 -7.13 10.00 12.35
CA ALA A 65 -5.99 10.90 12.14
C ALA A 65 -4.67 10.18 12.43
N LEU A 66 -4.59 9.49 13.58
CA LEU A 66 -3.40 8.72 13.96
C LEU A 66 -3.13 7.59 12.96
N TRP A 67 -4.16 6.82 12.61
CA TRP A 67 -4.08 5.73 11.65
C TRP A 67 -3.60 6.18 10.28
N SER A 68 -4.25 7.23 9.73
CA SER A 68 -3.84 7.84 8.47
C SER A 68 -2.43 8.41 8.55
N GLY A 69 -2.03 8.98 9.70
CA GLY A 69 -0.70 9.54 9.91
C GLY A 69 0.39 8.47 9.87
N ILE A 70 0.14 7.31 10.49
CA ILE A 70 1.04 6.16 10.45
C ILE A 70 1.20 5.65 9.01
N LEU A 71 0.09 5.48 8.29
CA LEU A 71 0.11 5.04 6.89
C LEU A 71 0.78 6.05 5.96
N ALA A 72 0.62 7.35 6.22
CA ALA A 72 1.29 8.41 5.48
C ALA A 72 2.81 8.33 5.66
N ILE A 73 3.28 8.26 6.92
CA ILE A 73 4.71 8.14 7.23
C ILE A 73 5.29 6.89 6.56
N PHE A 74 4.64 5.74 6.75
CA PHE A 74 5.03 4.48 6.11
C PHE A 74 5.17 4.62 4.59
N SER A 75 4.17 5.23 3.95
CA SER A 75 4.15 5.38 2.49
C SER A 75 5.21 6.37 1.99
N ILE A 76 5.50 7.44 2.74
CA ILE A 76 6.58 8.39 2.42
C ILE A 76 7.94 7.69 2.48
N PHE A 77 8.21 6.93 3.54
CA PHE A 77 9.46 6.18 3.65
C PHE A 77 9.58 5.13 2.55
N GLY A 78 8.50 4.39 2.26
CA GLY A 78 8.46 3.45 1.13
C GLY A 78 8.79 4.13 -0.19
N ALA A 79 8.14 5.25 -0.52
CA ALA A 79 8.41 6.01 -1.73
C ALA A 79 9.87 6.48 -1.81
N ILE A 80 10.41 7.11 -0.75
CA ILE A 80 11.80 7.59 -0.70
C ILE A 80 12.79 6.44 -0.95
N ARG A 81 12.47 5.24 -0.48
CA ARG A 81 13.34 4.07 -0.57
C ARG A 81 13.25 3.34 -1.90
N THR A 82 12.08 3.28 -2.53
CA THR A 82 11.88 2.55 -3.79
C THR A 82 12.14 3.42 -5.03
N TRP A 83 11.98 4.74 -4.95
CA TRP A 83 12.17 5.66 -6.07
C TRP A 83 13.61 5.69 -6.63
N PRO A 84 14.68 5.68 -5.79
CA PRO A 84 16.05 5.64 -6.28
C PRO A 84 16.37 4.37 -7.09
N GLU A 85 15.83 3.22 -6.70
CA GLU A 85 15.97 1.98 -7.47
C GLU A 85 15.32 2.13 -8.84
N LEU A 86 14.06 2.59 -8.90
CA LEU A 86 13.35 2.76 -10.15
C LEU A 86 14.08 3.72 -11.11
N ILE A 87 14.52 4.88 -10.60
CA ILE A 87 15.28 5.85 -11.40
C ILE A 87 16.59 5.24 -11.90
N SER A 88 17.30 4.51 -11.03
CA SER A 88 18.58 3.88 -11.38
C SER A 88 18.41 2.85 -12.49
N VAL A 89 17.39 1.99 -12.39
CA VAL A 89 17.09 0.97 -13.41
C VAL A 89 16.74 1.60 -14.76
N ILE A 90 15.92 2.65 -14.76
CA ILE A 90 15.53 3.36 -15.99
C ILE A 90 16.74 4.05 -16.62
N LYS A 91 17.59 4.72 -15.83
CA LYS A 91 18.75 5.45 -16.32
C LYS A 91 19.87 4.54 -16.83
N ASN A 92 20.12 3.42 -16.17
CA ASN A 92 21.27 2.56 -16.46
C ASN A 92 20.97 1.42 -17.44
N HIS A 93 19.71 0.99 -17.57
CA HIS A 93 19.34 -0.11 -18.46
C HIS A 93 18.38 0.34 -19.56
N SER A 94 17.09 0.52 -19.24
CA SER A 94 16.04 1.02 -20.14
C SER A 94 14.67 0.93 -19.46
N LEU A 95 13.66 1.58 -20.03
CA LEU A 95 12.26 1.42 -19.60
C LEU A 95 11.79 -0.03 -19.76
N GLN A 96 12.12 -0.70 -20.87
CA GLN A 96 11.75 -2.10 -21.08
C GLN A 96 12.33 -3.00 -19.99
N TYR A 97 13.60 -2.80 -19.65
CA TYR A 97 14.25 -3.54 -18.57
C TYR A 97 13.53 -3.33 -17.23
N SER A 98 13.08 -2.10 -16.94
CA SER A 98 12.36 -1.78 -15.70
C SER A 98 11.00 -2.49 -15.56
N VAL A 99 10.40 -2.93 -16.66
CA VAL A 99 9.09 -3.62 -16.69
C VAL A 99 9.27 -5.13 -16.81
N CYS A 100 10.31 -5.59 -17.50
CA CYS A 100 10.50 -7.00 -17.83
C CYS A 100 11.39 -7.77 -16.84
N VAL A 101 12.22 -7.09 -16.03
CA VAL A 101 13.19 -7.76 -15.14
C VAL A 101 12.91 -7.46 -13.65
N PRO A 102 12.67 -8.50 -12.82
CA PRO A 102 12.26 -8.34 -11.43
C PRO A 102 13.45 -8.14 -10.47
N THR A 103 14.38 -7.23 -10.77
CA THR A 103 15.58 -7.01 -9.93
C THR A 103 15.28 -6.35 -8.57
N TYR A 104 14.07 -5.81 -8.36
CA TYR A 104 13.67 -5.14 -7.12
C TYR A 104 13.44 -6.10 -5.94
N PHE A 105 13.40 -7.41 -6.19
CA PHE A 105 13.35 -8.44 -5.15
C PHE A 105 14.70 -8.68 -4.46
N LYS A 106 15.71 -7.83 -4.70
CA LYS A 106 17.02 -7.89 -4.05
C LYS A 106 17.32 -6.67 -3.19
N GLY A 107 18.05 -6.88 -2.11
CA GLY A 107 18.62 -5.85 -1.23
C GLY A 107 17.57 -5.01 -0.51
N VAL A 108 17.82 -3.70 -0.35
CA VAL A 108 16.91 -2.81 0.38
C VAL A 108 15.50 -2.80 -0.22
N THR A 109 15.38 -2.84 -1.55
CA THR A 109 14.09 -2.82 -2.25
C THR A 109 13.22 -4.05 -1.98
N SER A 110 13.83 -5.20 -1.70
CA SER A 110 13.07 -6.43 -1.40
C SER A 110 12.36 -6.33 -0.06
N PHE A 111 13.02 -5.72 0.93
CA PHE A 111 12.43 -5.44 2.24
C PHE A 111 11.23 -4.51 2.12
N TRP A 112 11.34 -3.45 1.31
CA TRP A 112 10.22 -2.55 1.04
C TRP A 112 9.11 -3.20 0.21
N ALA A 113 9.42 -4.11 -0.70
CA ALA A 113 8.41 -4.92 -1.41
C ALA A 113 7.66 -5.89 -0.47
N PHE A 114 8.35 -6.46 0.51
CA PHE A 114 7.73 -7.23 1.58
C PHE A 114 6.76 -6.37 2.38
N LEU A 115 7.24 -5.23 2.90
CA LEU A 115 6.43 -4.31 3.68
C LEU A 115 5.22 -3.81 2.88
N PHE A 116 5.38 -3.58 1.59
CA PHE A 116 4.29 -3.24 0.68
C PHE A 116 3.20 -4.32 0.62
N THR A 117 3.60 -5.59 0.53
CA THR A 117 2.66 -6.72 0.51
C THR A 117 1.88 -6.81 1.83
N VAL A 118 2.59 -6.66 2.95
CA VAL A 118 1.97 -6.64 4.28
C VAL A 118 1.07 -5.43 4.48
N SER A 119 1.41 -4.26 3.93
CA SER A 119 0.61 -3.03 4.09
C SER A 119 -0.80 -3.18 3.54
N LYS A 120 -1.01 -3.98 2.48
CA LYS A 120 -2.35 -4.23 1.92
C LYS A 120 -3.30 -4.88 2.92
N VAL A 121 -2.78 -5.72 3.82
CA VAL A 121 -3.58 -6.29 4.92
C VAL A 121 -3.95 -5.21 5.93
N TYR A 122 -3.00 -4.32 6.28
CA TYR A 122 -3.27 -3.22 7.21
C TYR A 122 -4.27 -2.22 6.62
N GLU A 123 -4.16 -1.87 5.34
CA GLU A 123 -5.06 -0.94 4.63
C GLU A 123 -6.54 -1.38 4.68
N LEU A 124 -6.83 -2.66 4.87
CA LEU A 124 -8.20 -3.15 5.12
C LEU A 124 -8.87 -2.45 6.31
N GLY A 125 -8.08 -1.98 7.28
CA GLY A 125 -8.54 -1.20 8.43
C GLY A 125 -9.29 0.07 8.07
N ASP A 126 -9.01 0.70 6.92
CA ASP A 126 -9.70 1.91 6.46
C ASP A 126 -11.21 1.71 6.36
N THR A 127 -11.60 0.53 5.89
CA THR A 127 -13.01 0.17 5.67
C THR A 127 -13.74 -0.06 7.00
N ILE A 128 -13.02 -0.54 8.02
CA ILE A 128 -13.56 -0.69 9.38
C ILE A 128 -13.93 0.68 9.93
N PHE A 129 -13.08 1.69 9.75
CA PHE A 129 -13.39 3.07 10.16
C PHE A 129 -14.61 3.64 9.41
N ILE A 130 -14.76 3.35 8.11
CA ILE A 130 -15.92 3.76 7.31
C ILE A 130 -17.21 3.16 7.89
N VAL A 131 -17.20 1.85 8.17
CA VAL A 131 -18.35 1.13 8.73
C VAL A 131 -18.72 1.65 10.12
N LEU A 132 -17.75 1.82 11.03
CA LEU A 132 -17.97 2.32 12.38
C LEU A 132 -18.47 3.78 12.42
N ARG A 133 -18.11 4.57 11.41
CA ARG A 133 -18.59 5.96 11.25
C ARG A 133 -19.91 6.08 10.48
N LYS A 134 -20.49 4.94 10.07
CA LYS A 134 -21.70 4.88 9.22
C LYS A 134 -21.58 5.72 7.94
N GLN A 135 -20.40 5.74 7.33
CA GLN A 135 -20.23 6.38 6.04
C GLN A 135 -20.67 5.41 4.93
N PRO A 136 -21.18 5.90 3.78
CA PRO A 136 -21.56 5.05 2.68
C PRO A 136 -20.32 4.33 2.14
N LEU A 137 -20.33 3.00 2.22
CA LEU A 137 -19.28 2.16 1.63
C LEU A 137 -19.58 2.00 0.14
N ILE A 138 -18.78 2.65 -0.71
CA ILE A 138 -18.87 2.51 -2.16
C ILE A 138 -18.36 1.13 -2.61
N PHE A 139 -18.98 0.57 -3.66
CA PHE A 139 -18.60 -0.75 -4.19
C PHE A 139 -17.11 -0.82 -4.56
N LEU A 140 -16.64 0.21 -5.28
CA LEU A 140 -15.26 0.29 -5.75
C LEU A 140 -14.24 0.13 -4.61
N HIS A 141 -14.50 0.71 -3.44
CA HIS A 141 -13.53 0.73 -2.34
C HIS A 141 -13.27 -0.66 -1.76
N TRP A 142 -14.32 -1.38 -1.34
CA TRP A 142 -14.13 -2.70 -0.74
C TRP A 142 -13.73 -3.75 -1.77
N TYR A 143 -14.22 -3.64 -3.01
CA TYR A 143 -13.82 -4.51 -4.11
C TYR A 143 -12.35 -4.30 -4.49
N HIS A 144 -11.90 -3.05 -4.59
CA HIS A 144 -10.50 -2.69 -4.81
C HIS A 144 -9.62 -3.27 -3.70
N HIS A 145 -9.95 -3.05 -2.42
CA HIS A 145 -9.15 -3.57 -1.30
C HIS A 145 -8.99 -5.10 -1.31
N ILE A 146 -10.02 -5.86 -1.70
CA ILE A 146 -9.93 -7.31 -1.86
C ILE A 146 -9.02 -7.68 -3.05
N THR A 147 -9.26 -7.08 -4.20
CA THR A 147 -8.56 -7.44 -5.44
C THR A 147 -7.08 -7.08 -5.38
N VAL A 148 -6.71 -5.89 -4.89
CA VAL A 148 -5.29 -5.53 -4.73
C VAL A 148 -4.58 -6.37 -3.69
N LEU A 149 -5.26 -6.82 -2.63
CA LEU A 149 -4.66 -7.73 -1.66
C LEU A 149 -4.29 -9.07 -2.32
N ILE A 150 -5.23 -9.69 -3.03
CA ILE A 150 -5.00 -10.96 -3.72
C ILE A 150 -3.92 -10.79 -4.81
N TYR A 151 -4.02 -9.72 -5.59
CA TYR A 151 -3.08 -9.42 -6.66
C TYR A 151 -1.65 -9.26 -6.15
N VAL A 152 -1.42 -8.42 -5.13
CA VAL A 152 -0.07 -8.18 -4.59
C VAL A 152 0.49 -9.45 -3.94
N TRP A 153 -0.34 -10.22 -3.22
CA TRP A 153 0.09 -11.46 -2.60
C TRP A 153 0.58 -12.48 -3.64
N TYR A 154 -0.18 -12.66 -4.72
CA TYR A 154 0.17 -13.57 -5.81
C TYR A 154 1.34 -13.04 -6.67
N SER A 155 1.35 -11.74 -6.97
CA SER A 155 2.44 -11.09 -7.71
C SER A 155 3.79 -11.20 -7.00
N TYR A 156 3.78 -11.16 -5.65
CA TYR A 156 4.98 -11.37 -4.86
C TYR A 156 5.52 -12.79 -5.02
N THR A 157 4.65 -13.81 -5.00
CA THR A 157 5.07 -15.22 -5.16
C THR A 157 5.63 -15.55 -6.54
N ASP A 158 5.10 -14.89 -7.58
CA ASP A 158 5.52 -15.11 -8.98
C ASP A 158 6.66 -14.16 -9.42
N HIS A 159 7.17 -13.33 -8.48
CA HIS A 159 8.18 -12.31 -8.75
C HIS A 159 7.88 -11.46 -9.99
N THR A 160 6.65 -10.97 -10.14
CA THR A 160 6.27 -10.29 -11.37
C THR A 160 6.99 -8.94 -11.51
N ALA A 161 7.77 -8.80 -12.59
CA ALA A 161 8.57 -7.60 -12.84
C ALA A 161 7.77 -6.27 -12.90
N PRO A 162 6.55 -6.22 -13.46
CA PRO A 162 5.72 -5.01 -13.44
C PRO A 162 5.33 -4.55 -12.02
N GLY A 163 5.41 -5.44 -11.03
CA GLY A 163 5.14 -5.14 -9.62
C GLY A 163 6.00 -4.00 -9.07
N ARG A 164 7.20 -3.77 -9.63
CA ARG A 164 8.05 -2.62 -9.30
C ARG A 164 7.31 -1.29 -9.47
N TRP A 165 6.76 -1.05 -10.66
CA TRP A 165 6.08 0.20 -10.99
C TRP A 165 4.81 0.38 -10.17
N PHE A 166 4.07 -0.72 -9.99
CA PHE A 166 2.87 -0.75 -9.16
C PHE A 166 3.18 -0.34 -7.72
N MET A 167 4.19 -0.96 -7.09
CA MET A 167 4.63 -0.64 -5.73
C MET A 167 5.04 0.83 -5.61
N VAL A 168 5.91 1.30 -6.50
CA VAL A 168 6.47 2.66 -6.46
C VAL A 168 5.37 3.72 -6.63
N MET A 169 4.46 3.53 -7.58
CA MET A 169 3.34 4.46 -7.78
C MET A 169 2.35 4.42 -6.60
N ASN A 170 2.04 3.24 -6.08
CA ASN A 170 1.13 3.11 -4.95
C ASN A 170 1.67 3.79 -3.69
N TYR A 171 2.96 3.58 -3.35
CA TYR A 171 3.59 4.28 -2.23
C TYR A 171 3.50 5.80 -2.37
N THR A 172 3.75 6.33 -3.56
CA THR A 172 3.67 7.77 -3.82
C THR A 172 2.24 8.29 -3.68
N VAL A 173 1.25 7.62 -4.28
CA VAL A 173 -0.16 8.03 -4.17
C VAL A 173 -0.66 7.93 -2.74
N HIS A 174 -0.34 6.85 -2.03
CA HIS A 174 -0.73 6.66 -0.63
C HIS A 174 -0.06 7.67 0.29
N ALA A 175 1.20 8.06 0.03
CA ALA A 175 1.88 9.13 0.75
C ALA A 175 1.08 10.45 0.67
N PHE A 176 0.61 10.84 -0.52
CA PHE A 176 -0.21 12.04 -0.68
C PHE A 176 -1.61 11.89 -0.07
N MET A 177 -2.29 10.79 -0.36
CA MET A 177 -3.67 10.54 0.07
C MET A 177 -3.79 10.50 1.61
N TYR A 178 -2.95 9.71 2.29
CA TYR A 178 -3.01 9.60 3.74
C TYR A 178 -2.50 10.85 4.46
N SER A 179 -1.51 11.55 3.89
CA SER A 179 -1.10 12.86 4.40
C SER A 179 -2.28 13.84 4.35
N TYR A 180 -3.04 13.84 3.25
CA TYR A 180 -4.25 14.64 3.12
C TYR A 180 -5.31 14.25 4.17
N TYR A 181 -5.60 12.96 4.38
CA TYR A 181 -6.57 12.52 5.39
C TYR A 181 -6.15 12.91 6.81
N THR A 182 -4.87 12.78 7.13
CA THR A 182 -4.31 13.20 8.42
C THR A 182 -4.52 14.69 8.66
N LEU A 183 -4.14 15.52 7.69
CA LEU A 183 -4.29 16.98 7.76
C LEU A 183 -5.77 17.41 7.87
N ARG A 184 -6.66 16.73 7.13
CA ARG A 184 -8.10 16.99 7.19
C ARG A 184 -8.70 16.59 8.54
N ALA A 185 -8.26 15.48 9.12
CA ALA A 185 -8.69 15.05 10.44
C ALA A 185 -8.18 16.00 11.55
N LEU A 186 -7.00 16.60 11.37
CA LEU A 186 -6.45 17.66 12.22
C LEU A 186 -7.07 19.06 11.98
N GLN A 187 -8.08 19.17 11.12
CA GLN A 187 -8.80 20.40 10.80
C GLN A 187 -7.94 21.54 10.22
N PHE A 188 -6.79 21.23 9.60
CA PHE A 188 -6.01 22.22 8.86
C PHE A 188 -6.80 22.72 7.64
N ARG A 189 -6.94 24.05 7.50
CA ARG A 189 -7.64 24.70 6.37
C ARG A 189 -6.67 24.91 5.21
N PHE A 190 -6.86 24.19 4.11
CA PHE A 190 -6.14 24.39 2.85
C PHE A 190 -7.03 25.06 1.78
N PRO A 191 -6.45 25.76 0.78
CA PRO A 191 -7.19 26.26 -0.38
C PRO A 191 -7.84 25.10 -1.14
N ARG A 192 -9.15 25.16 -1.39
CA ARG A 192 -9.96 24.05 -1.91
C ARG A 192 -9.51 23.48 -3.27
N LEU A 193 -8.78 24.26 -4.08
CA LEU A 193 -8.48 23.95 -5.47
C LEU A 193 -7.41 22.85 -5.66
N HIS A 194 -6.40 22.79 -4.79
CA HIS A 194 -5.33 21.77 -4.88
C HIS A 194 -5.71 20.43 -4.23
N LEU A 195 -6.81 20.40 -3.48
CA LEU A 195 -7.21 19.26 -2.66
C LEU A 195 -8.16 18.32 -3.40
N GLN A 196 -9.00 18.87 -4.28
CA GLN A 196 -9.93 18.10 -5.10
C GLN A 196 -9.16 17.29 -6.16
N THR A 197 -8.16 17.91 -6.80
CA THR A 197 -7.32 17.26 -7.82
C THR A 197 -6.50 16.08 -7.28
N LEU A 198 -6.02 16.13 -6.03
CA LEU A 198 -5.31 15.01 -5.42
C LEU A 198 -6.24 13.85 -5.03
N TYR A 199 -7.44 14.17 -4.54
CA TYR A 199 -8.47 13.18 -4.24
C TYR A 199 -8.94 12.50 -5.53
N ASP A 200 -9.24 13.28 -6.56
CA ASP A 200 -9.65 12.79 -7.87
C ASP A 200 -8.52 11.97 -8.52
N PHE A 201 -7.25 12.41 -8.42
CA PHE A 201 -6.10 11.65 -8.89
C PHE A 201 -5.92 10.31 -8.15
N SER A 202 -6.07 10.28 -6.82
CA SER A 202 -6.03 9.02 -6.07
C SER A 202 -7.16 8.08 -6.46
N HIS A 203 -8.36 8.60 -6.71
CA HIS A 203 -9.52 7.84 -7.17
C HIS A 203 -9.31 7.29 -8.59
N GLN A 204 -8.69 8.09 -9.46
CA GLN A 204 -8.44 7.76 -10.86
C GLN A 204 -7.29 6.75 -11.01
N VAL A 205 -6.26 6.80 -10.16
CA VAL A 205 -5.22 5.75 -10.08
C VAL A 205 -5.80 4.43 -9.55
N CYS A 206 -6.75 4.50 -8.59
CA CYS A 206 -7.51 3.35 -8.11
C CYS A 206 -8.33 2.65 -9.22
N GLU A 207 -8.78 3.40 -10.23
CA GLU A 207 -9.53 2.85 -11.38
C GLU A 207 -8.62 2.32 -12.51
N LEU A 208 -7.35 2.72 -12.54
CA LEU A 208 -6.37 2.34 -13.57
C LEU A 208 -5.50 1.14 -13.18
N MET A 209 -5.52 0.74 -11.92
CA MET A 209 -4.79 -0.40 -11.35
C MET A 209 -5.71 -1.63 -11.20
#